data_AF-A0A534MVM8-F1
#
_entry.id   AF-A0A534MVM8-F1
#
_cell.length_a   1.000
_cell.length_b   1.000
_cell.length_c   1.000
_cell.angle_alpha   90.00
_cell.angle_beta   90.00
_cell.angle_gamma   90.00
#
_symmetry.space_group_name_H-M   'P 1'
#
loop_
_entity.id
_entity.type
_entity.pdbx_description
1 polymer ?
#
loop_
_entity_poly.entity_id
_entity_poly.type
_entity_poly.pdbx_seq_one_letter_code
_entity_poly.pdbx_strand_id
1 'polypeptide(L)'
;ALVDAYNLASAETRIALAAFDKAKLHGDLRMRRSRPGETFLGIGMESPLTLTGVQVVCEDAEQLVAIYPYRDADASKVTSECREVRFLVCGVPGISREALLEAAAVT
;
A
#
# COMPACT_ATOMS: atom_id res chain seq x y z
N ALA A 1 6.38 9.44 13.28
CA ALA A 1 7.61 8.61 13.39
C ALA A 1 7.68 7.57 12.28
N LEU A 2 6.93 6.46 12.32
CA LEU A 2 7.00 5.44 11.27
C LEU A 2 6.63 5.99 9.89
N VAL A 3 5.52 6.73 9.80
CA VAL A 3 5.05 7.30 8.53
C VAL A 3 6.14 8.21 7.93
N ASP A 4 6.70 9.10 8.74
CA ASP A 4 7.77 10.00 8.31
C ASP A 4 9.01 9.23 7.83
N ALA A 5 9.39 8.16 8.54
CA ALA A 5 10.55 7.34 8.21
C ALA A 5 10.40 6.63 6.85
N TYR A 6 9.28 5.96 6.59
CA TYR A 6 9.11 5.29 5.29
C TYR A 6 8.87 6.27 4.15
N ASN A 7 8.28 7.45 4.42
CA ASN A 7 8.18 8.51 3.41
C ASN A 7 9.57 9.06 3.04
N LEU A 8 10.49 9.18 4.02
CA LEU A 8 11.88 9.52 3.75
C LEU A 8 12.57 8.42 2.92
N ALA A 9 12.43 7.15 3.31
CA ALA A 9 12.98 6.02 2.54
C ALA A 9 12.45 5.99 1.08
N SER A 10 11.16 6.25 0.89
CA SER A 10 10.53 6.37 -0.43
C SER A 10 11.13 7.52 -1.25
N ALA A 11 11.35 8.68 -0.63
CA ALA A 11 11.96 9.83 -1.29
C ALA A 11 13.43 9.60 -1.66
N GLU A 12 14.22 8.97 -0.78
CA GLU A 12 15.63 8.67 -1.02
C GLU A 12 15.83 7.63 -2.13
N THR A 13 15.06 6.54 -2.07
CA THR A 13 15.15 5.42 -3.00
C THR A 13 14.41 5.68 -4.31
N ARG A 14 13.47 6.64 -4.31
CA ARG A 14 12.53 6.95 -5.40
C ARG A 14 11.62 5.77 -5.74
N ILE A 15 11.41 4.87 -4.77
CA ILE A 15 10.52 3.71 -4.88
C ILE A 15 9.27 3.97 -4.06
N ALA A 16 8.10 3.75 -4.65
CA ALA A 16 6.84 3.84 -3.93
C ALA A 16 6.74 2.73 -2.87
N LEU A 17 6.52 3.15 -1.62
CA LEU A 17 6.35 2.29 -0.45
C LEU A 17 4.95 2.48 0.14
N ALA A 18 4.32 1.39 0.55
CA ALA A 18 3.12 1.40 1.38
C ALA A 18 3.37 0.64 2.68
N ALA A 19 2.67 1.03 3.75
CA ALA A 19 2.85 0.47 5.08
C ALA A 19 1.49 0.14 5.70
N PHE A 20 1.29 -1.13 6.02
CA PHE A 20 0.03 -1.63 6.56
C PHE A 20 0.23 -2.18 7.97
N ASP A 21 -0.78 -2.01 8.83
CA ASP A 21 -0.83 -2.71 10.09
C ASP A 21 -1.01 -4.21 9.83
N LYS A 22 0.00 -5.01 10.17
CA LYS A 22 0.02 -6.45 9.87
C LYS A 22 -1.13 -7.18 10.57
N ALA A 23 -1.56 -6.71 11.75
CA ALA A 23 -2.65 -7.33 12.49
C ALA A 23 -4.02 -7.15 11.81
N LYS A 24 -4.12 -6.25 10.83
CA LYS A 24 -5.35 -5.97 10.07
C LYS A 24 -5.32 -6.52 8.64
N LEU A 25 -4.29 -7.32 8.31
CA LEU A 25 -4.16 -7.97 7.01
C LEU A 25 -4.50 -9.45 7.08
N HIS A 26 -5.14 -9.94 6.04
CA HIS A 26 -5.59 -11.32 5.93
C HIS A 26 -4.89 -12.02 4.76
N GLY A 27 -3.98 -12.95 5.05
CA GLY A 27 -3.27 -13.71 4.03
C GLY A 27 -2.28 -12.87 3.20
N ASP A 28 -2.05 -13.31 1.96
CA ASP A 28 -1.10 -12.69 1.04
C ASP A 28 -1.68 -11.47 0.33
N LEU A 29 -0.81 -10.51 -0.01
CA LEU A 29 -1.20 -9.35 -0.79
C LEU A 29 -1.15 -9.69 -2.27
N ARG A 30 -2.17 -9.27 -3.00
CA ARG A 30 -2.24 -9.40 -4.45
C ARG A 30 -2.43 -8.04 -5.09
N MET A 31 -1.59 -7.74 -6.07
CA MET A 31 -1.77 -6.59 -6.96
C MET A 31 -2.56 -7.01 -8.20
N ARG A 32 -3.59 -6.25 -8.55
CA ARG A 32 -4.41 -6.47 -9.75
C ARG A 32 -5.06 -5.19 -10.23
N ARG A 33 -5.71 -5.25 -11.39
CA ARG A 33 -6.63 -4.19 -11.81
C ARG A 33 -7.92 -4.26 -10.97
N SER A 34 -8.50 -3.11 -10.66
CA SER A 34 -9.81 -3.03 -10.02
C SER A 34 -10.90 -3.60 -10.92
N ARG A 35 -12.03 -3.95 -10.32
CA ARG A 35 -13.27 -4.32 -11.01
C ARG A 35 -14.25 -3.16 -10.94
N PRO A 36 -15.08 -2.94 -11.98
CA PRO A 36 -16.12 -1.93 -11.91
C PRO A 36 -17.06 -2.18 -10.73
N GLY A 37 -17.35 -1.15 -9.94
CA GLY A 37 -18.25 -1.22 -8.80
C GLY A 37 -17.59 -1.61 -7.47
N GLU A 38 -16.30 -1.95 -7.45
CA GLU A 38 -15.57 -2.11 -6.19
C GLU A 38 -15.54 -0.79 -5.42
N THR A 39 -15.68 -0.85 -4.10
CA THR A 39 -15.60 0.32 -3.24
C THR A 39 -14.28 0.38 -2.51
N PHE A 40 -13.75 1.59 -2.31
CA PHE A 40 -12.50 1.83 -1.60
C PHE A 40 -12.63 3.03 -0.69
N LEU A 41 -12.32 2.84 0.61
CA LEU A 41 -12.21 3.93 1.57
C LEU A 41 -10.75 4.11 1.98
N GLY A 42 -10.13 5.18 1.49
CA GLY A 42 -8.74 5.51 1.77
C GLY A 42 -8.58 6.33 3.05
N ILE A 43 -7.35 6.37 3.56
CA ILE A 43 -6.98 7.21 4.70
C ILE A 43 -7.36 8.67 4.41
N GLY A 44 -8.10 9.29 5.32
CA GLY A 44 -8.51 10.70 5.22
C GLY A 44 -9.65 10.98 4.23
N MET A 45 -10.32 9.95 3.70
CA MET A 45 -11.53 10.11 2.90
C MET A 45 -12.78 10.14 3.79
N GLU A 46 -13.73 11.02 3.49
CA GLU A 46 -14.99 11.11 4.21
C GLU A 46 -16.01 10.04 3.79
N SER A 47 -15.91 9.55 2.56
CA SER A 47 -16.80 8.53 2.00
C SER A 47 -16.07 7.62 1.00
N PRO A 48 -16.53 6.36 0.81
CA PRO A 48 -15.90 5.44 -0.12
C PRO A 48 -16.01 5.90 -1.59
N LEU A 49 -14.95 5.69 -2.36
CA LEU A 49 -14.94 5.85 -3.81
C LEU A 49 -15.42 4.55 -4.48
N THR A 50 -16.23 4.67 -5.53
CA THR A 50 -16.54 3.54 -6.43
C THR A 50 -15.55 3.50 -7.57
N LEU A 51 -14.86 2.37 -7.75
CA LEU A 51 -13.85 2.16 -8.77
C LEU A 51 -14.47 1.80 -10.12
N THR A 52 -13.82 2.25 -11.19
CA THR A 52 -14.30 2.10 -12.58
C THR A 52 -13.70 0.89 -13.29
N GLY A 53 -12.81 0.14 -12.63
CA GLY A 53 -12.09 -0.99 -13.22
C GLY A 53 -10.79 -0.62 -13.93
N VAL A 54 -10.30 0.61 -13.76
CA VAL A 54 -9.08 1.10 -14.42
C VAL A 54 -7.88 1.11 -13.48
N GLN A 55 -8.12 1.34 -12.19
CA GLN A 55 -7.10 1.51 -11.16
C GLN A 55 -6.31 0.22 -10.93
N VAL A 56 -5.02 0.35 -10.62
CA VAL A 56 -4.25 -0.74 -10.01
C VAL A 56 -4.51 -0.71 -8.51
N VAL A 57 -4.90 -1.85 -7.96
CA VAL A 57 -5.22 -2.01 -6.54
C VAL A 57 -4.41 -3.13 -5.93
N CYS A 58 -4.19 -3.02 -4.62
CA CYS A 58 -3.70 -4.10 -3.79
C CYS A 58 -4.83 -4.59 -2.90
N GLU A 59 -5.02 -5.90 -2.83
CA GLU A 59 -5.99 -6.56 -1.97
C GLU A 59 -5.29 -7.58 -1.07
N ASP A 60 -5.85 -7.80 0.11
CA ASP A 60 -5.59 -9.01 0.88
C ASP A 60 -6.69 -10.05 0.59
N ALA A 61 -6.80 -11.10 1.40
CA ALA A 61 -7.80 -12.14 1.21
C ALA A 61 -9.26 -11.67 1.43
N GLU A 62 -9.47 -10.52 2.08
CA GLU A 62 -10.79 -10.05 2.50
C GLU A 62 -11.19 -8.72 1.85
N GLN A 63 -10.24 -7.81 1.59
CA GLN A 63 -10.55 -6.45 1.17
C GLN A 63 -9.43 -5.75 0.38
N LEU A 64 -9.78 -4.62 -0.24
CA LEU A 64 -8.80 -3.71 -0.84
C LEU A 64 -8.03 -2.97 0.25
N VAL A 65 -6.71 -2.94 0.13
CA VAL A 65 -5.79 -2.30 1.09
C VAL A 65 -5.08 -1.08 0.52
N ALA A 66 -5.02 -0.93 -0.81
CA ALA A 66 -4.48 0.27 -1.45
C ALA A 66 -4.96 0.43 -2.90
N ILE A 67 -4.98 1.69 -3.37
CA ILE A 67 -4.94 2.05 -4.78
C ILE A 67 -3.49 2.47 -5.09
N TYR A 68 -2.82 1.74 -5.98
CA TYR A 68 -1.44 2.02 -6.36
C TYR A 68 -1.36 3.01 -7.54
N PRO A 69 -0.44 4.00 -7.53
CA PRO A 69 0.45 4.45 -6.44
C PRO A 69 -0.13 5.69 -5.73
N TYR A 70 -1.39 5.64 -5.31
CA TYR A 70 -2.11 6.83 -4.84
C TYR A 70 -2.39 6.84 -3.35
N ARG A 71 -3.02 5.79 -2.80
CA ARG A 71 -3.58 5.86 -1.45
C ARG A 71 -3.80 4.49 -0.81
N ASP A 72 -3.47 4.39 0.47
CA ASP A 72 -3.74 3.22 1.32
C ASP A 72 -5.15 3.28 1.94
N ALA A 73 -5.73 2.11 2.22
CA ALA A 73 -7.04 1.98 2.83
C ALA A 73 -7.02 2.42 4.30
N ASP A 74 -8.13 3.01 4.77
CA ASP A 74 -8.24 3.37 6.18
C ASP A 74 -8.26 2.13 7.08
N ALA A 75 -8.86 1.04 6.60
CA ALA A 75 -9.02 -0.22 7.33
C ALA A 75 -7.69 -0.86 7.75
N SER A 76 -6.65 -0.78 6.92
CA SER A 76 -5.34 -1.39 7.18
C SER A 76 -4.27 -0.38 7.62
N LYS A 77 -4.65 0.85 7.97
CA LYS A 77 -3.69 1.91 8.34
C LYS A 77 -2.96 1.60 9.63
N VAL A 78 -1.69 2.02 9.67
CA VAL A 78 -0.89 2.05 10.90
C VAL A 78 -1.46 3.09 11.87
N THR A 79 -1.61 2.69 13.13
CA THR A 79 -2.01 3.57 14.24
C THR A 79 -0.93 3.55 15.33
N SER A 80 -1.13 4.31 16.40
CA SER A 80 -0.27 4.28 17.59
C SER A 80 -0.25 2.93 18.31
N GLU A 81 -1.23 2.06 18.04
CA GLU A 81 -1.34 0.72 18.65
C GLU A 81 -0.67 -0.37 17.80
N CYS A 82 -0.31 -0.05 16.55
CA CYS A 82 0.32 -0.99 15.62
C CYS A 82 1.67 -1.44 16.17
N ARG A 83 1.84 -2.77 16.26
CA ARG A 83 3.07 -3.41 16.76
C ARG A 83 3.93 -4.01 15.66
N GLU A 84 3.31 -4.39 14.55
CA GLU A 84 3.98 -5.00 13.41
C GLU A 84 3.44 -4.39 12.13
N VAL A 85 4.36 -4.04 11.23
CA VAL A 85 4.04 -3.39 9.96
C VAL A 85 4.39 -4.34 8.83
N ARG A 86 3.53 -4.39 7.82
CA ARG A 86 3.86 -5.02 6.54
C ARG A 86 4.11 -3.93 5.51
N PHE A 87 5.36 -3.85 5.04
CA PHE A 87 5.71 -2.99 3.93
C PHE A 87 5.42 -3.65 2.59
N LEU A 88 4.96 -2.84 1.64
CA LEU A 88 4.84 -3.21 0.23
C LEU A 88 5.74 -2.28 -0.58
N VAL A 89 6.78 -2.86 -1.18
CA VAL A 89 7.73 -2.17 -2.06
C VAL A 89 7.31 -2.40 -3.51
N CYS A 90 6.91 -1.33 -4.20
CA CYS A 90 6.25 -1.46 -5.50
C CYS A 90 7.18 -1.11 -6.66
N GLY A 91 7.46 -2.10 -7.51
CA GLY A 91 8.15 -1.90 -8.78
C GLY A 91 7.22 -1.58 -9.93
N VAL A 92 7.74 -0.84 -10.91
CA VAL A 92 7.15 -0.63 -12.24
C VAL A 92 8.14 -1.06 -13.32
N PRO A 93 7.68 -1.29 -14.58
CA PRO A 93 8.59 -1.62 -15.67
C PRO A 93 9.75 -0.63 -15.78
N GLY A 94 10.98 -1.14 -15.88
CA GLY A 94 12.20 -0.32 -15.93
C GLY A 94 12.92 -0.17 -14.58
N ILE A 95 12.29 -0.54 -13.46
CA ILE A 95 12.96 -0.63 -12.15
C ILE A 95 13.51 -2.04 -11.96
N SER A 96 14.81 -2.15 -11.65
CA SER A 96 15.46 -3.44 -11.43
C SER A 96 15.02 -4.09 -10.12
N ARG A 97 15.14 -5.42 -10.02
CA ARG A 97 14.83 -6.14 -8.79
C ARG A 97 15.77 -5.73 -7.67
N GLU A 98 17.02 -5.44 -7.99
CA GLU A 98 18.06 -4.99 -7.07
C GLU A 98 17.66 -3.66 -6.43
N ALA A 99 17.18 -2.69 -7.21
CA ALA A 99 16.72 -1.40 -6.67
C ALA A 99 15.54 -1.57 -5.72
N LEU A 100 14.63 -2.52 -5.97
CA LEU A 100 13.54 -2.84 -5.06
C LEU A 100 14.03 -3.48 -3.75
N LEU A 101 15.04 -4.35 -3.82
CA LEU A 101 15.64 -4.96 -2.63
C LEU A 101 16.42 -3.94 -1.79
N GLU A 102 17.13 -3.02 -2.45
CA GLU A 102 17.82 -1.91 -1.79
C GLU A 102 16.83 -1.00 -1.07
N ALA A 103 15.70 -0.66 -1.73
CA ALA A 103 14.65 0.12 -1.10
C ALA A 103 14.00 -0.59 0.10
N ALA A 104 13.83 -1.92 0.03
CA ALA A 104 13.31 -2.72 1.14
C ALA A 104 14.30 -2.83 2.31
N ALA A 105 15.59 -2.63 2.09
CA ALA A 105 16.62 -2.77 3.13
C ALA A 105 16.75 -1.52 4.01
N VAL A 106 16.20 -0.38 3.58
CA VAL A 106 16.23 0.91 4.30
C VAL A 106 14.91 1.23 5.02
N THR A 107 13.95 0.31 4.98
CA THR A 107 12.66 0.38 5.70
C THR A 107 12.67 -0.50 6.93
#